data_AF-A0A972LL40-F1
#
_entry.id   AF-A0A972LL40-F1
#
_cell.length_a   1.000
_cell.length_b   1.000
_cell.length_c   1.000
_cell.angle_alpha   90.00
_cell.angle_beta   90.00
_cell.angle_gamma   90.00
#
_symmetry.space_group_name_H-M   'P 1'
#
loop_
_entity.id
_entity.type
_entity.pdbx_description
1 polymer ?
#
loop_
_entity_poly.entity_id
_entity_poly.type
_entity_poly.pdbx_seq_one_letter_code
_entity_poly.pdbx_strand_id
1 'polypeptide(L)'
;MTTSGYPVLGSGGPISFPPGIVTIDSSGNVSVRGSEAGATIIAVDILPIYTVSNPNNLKKVGGSLFKVVSGTAVPSIEGQIQQGALEGSNVNPVEEMVAMISVMRRYEAAQKAIQTADDIAGKAANEIGRMG
;
A
#
# COMPACT_ATOMS: atom_id res chain seq x y z
N MET A 1 19.43 5.51 -0.17
CA MET A 1 18.17 6.24 -0.42
C MET A 1 17.20 5.32 -1.12
N THR A 2 15.90 5.41 -0.80
CA THR A 2 14.87 4.74 -1.59
C THR A 2 14.73 5.38 -2.97
N THR A 3 14.08 4.71 -3.92
CA THR A 3 13.77 5.26 -5.27
C THR A 3 13.03 6.61 -5.21
N SER A 4 12.32 6.86 -4.10
CA SER A 4 11.58 8.11 -3.85
C SER A 4 12.38 9.19 -3.09
N GLY A 5 13.69 8.98 -2.87
CA GLY A 5 14.58 9.98 -2.27
C GLY A 5 14.59 10.03 -0.75
N TYR A 6 13.88 9.14 -0.06
CA TYR A 6 13.88 9.11 1.41
C TYR A 6 15.12 8.37 1.97
N PRO A 7 15.73 8.89 3.06
CA PRO A 7 16.79 8.17 3.76
C PRO A 7 16.22 6.91 4.41
N VAL A 8 16.96 5.80 4.29
CA VAL A 8 16.63 4.55 4.97
C VAL A 8 17.24 4.63 6.37
N LEU A 9 16.41 4.46 7.41
CA LEU A 9 16.84 4.48 8.80
C LEU A 9 17.20 3.07 9.25
N GLY A 10 18.40 2.93 9.83
CA GLY A 10 18.87 1.74 10.52
C GLY A 10 18.71 1.88 12.03
N SER A 11 19.32 0.98 12.79
CA SER A 11 19.21 0.97 14.25
C SER A 11 19.87 2.20 14.91
N GLY A 12 20.83 2.84 14.25
CA GLY A 12 21.62 3.96 14.79
C GLY A 12 21.41 5.32 14.11
N GLY A 13 20.59 5.39 13.05
CA GLY A 13 20.41 6.59 12.24
C GLY A 13 20.28 6.28 10.75
N PRO A 14 20.41 7.27 9.85
CA PRO A 14 20.38 7.03 8.41
C PRO A 14 21.51 6.09 7.97
N ILE A 15 21.18 4.97 7.32
CA ILE A 15 22.17 4.03 6.79
C ILE A 15 22.87 4.68 5.61
N SER A 16 24.19 4.90 5.74
CA SER A 16 25.06 5.32 4.66
C SER A 16 25.82 4.13 4.10
N PHE A 17 25.72 3.90 2.80
CA PHE A 17 26.35 2.76 2.15
C PHE A 17 27.71 3.16 1.58
N PRO A 18 28.83 2.51 1.98
CA PRO A 18 30.09 2.64 1.26
C PRO A 18 29.98 2.02 -0.14
N PRO A 19 30.84 2.41 -1.12
CA PRO A 19 30.82 1.84 -2.46
C PRO A 19 31.17 0.34 -2.42
N GLY A 20 30.28 -0.48 -2.97
CA GLY A 20 30.43 -1.93 -2.99
C GLY A 20 29.10 -2.64 -3.28
N ILE A 21 29.11 -3.98 -3.21
CA ILE A 21 27.92 -4.81 -3.35
C ILE A 21 27.25 -4.91 -1.98
N VAL A 22 26.02 -4.40 -1.89
CA VAL A 22 25.20 -4.45 -0.66
C VAL A 22 24.50 -5.80 -0.58
N THR A 23 24.64 -6.50 0.55
CA THR A 23 23.95 -7.75 0.86
C THR A 23 23.17 -7.58 2.16
N ILE A 24 21.92 -8.04 2.19
CA ILE A 24 21.05 -7.96 3.37
C ILE A 24 20.61 -9.39 3.71
N ASP A 25 20.87 -9.81 4.95
CA ASP A 25 20.46 -11.14 5.40
C ASP A 25 18.99 -11.19 5.84
N SER A 26 18.52 -12.40 6.16
CA SER A 26 17.13 -12.65 6.61
C SER A 26 16.75 -11.95 7.90
N SER A 27 17.73 -11.55 8.70
CA SER A 27 17.54 -10.86 9.97
C SER A 27 17.65 -9.34 9.82
N GLY A 28 17.88 -8.84 8.60
CA GLY A 28 18.00 -7.41 8.31
C GLY A 28 19.40 -6.84 8.52
N ASN A 29 20.42 -7.67 8.77
CA ASN A 29 21.79 -7.18 8.83
C ASN A 29 22.25 -6.79 7.43
N VAL A 30 22.66 -5.53 7.29
CA VAL A 30 23.15 -4.93 6.07
C VAL A 30 24.67 -5.00 6.08
N SER A 31 25.23 -5.65 5.06
CA SER A 31 26.67 -5.75 4.86
C SER A 31 27.05 -5.29 3.46
N VAL A 32 28.26 -4.73 3.33
CA VAL A 32 28.82 -4.31 2.05
C VAL A 32 30.10 -5.08 1.79
N ARG A 33 30.17 -5.69 0.61
CA ARG A 33 31.37 -6.35 0.10
C ARG A 33 32.02 -5.49 -0.96
N GLY A 34 33.34 -5.28 -0.86
CA GLY A 34 34.10 -4.58 -1.89
C GLY A 34 34.06 -5.30 -3.26
N SER A 35 34.35 -4.58 -4.33
CA SER A 35 34.26 -5.07 -5.72
C SER A 35 35.35 -6.10 -6.11
N GLU A 36 36.33 -6.36 -5.24
CA GLU A 36 37.43 -7.29 -5.51
C GLU A 36 37.10 -8.72 -5.03
N ALA A 37 37.54 -9.72 -5.79
CA ALA A 37 37.38 -11.13 -5.45
C ALA A 37 38.22 -11.47 -4.19
N GLY A 38 37.58 -11.47 -3.03
CA GLY A 38 38.22 -11.67 -1.72
C GLY A 38 38.06 -10.48 -0.76
N ALA A 39 37.38 -9.42 -1.19
CA ALA A 39 37.13 -8.25 -0.36
C ALA A 39 36.40 -8.59 0.94
N THR A 40 36.87 -7.98 2.03
CA THR A 40 36.28 -8.06 3.37
C THR A 40 34.82 -7.62 3.36
N ILE A 41 33.97 -8.41 4.01
CA ILE A 41 32.57 -8.06 4.26
C ILE A 41 32.55 -7.09 5.44
N ILE A 42 32.05 -5.87 5.21
CA ILE A 42 31.90 -4.85 6.25
C ILE A 42 30.43 -4.81 6.65
N ALA A 43 30.14 -5.10 7.92
CA ALA A 43 28.81 -4.88 8.48
C ALA A 43 28.57 -3.37 8.61
N VAL A 44 27.48 -2.87 8.04
CA VAL A 44 27.17 -1.44 7.99
C VAL A 44 26.18 -1.07 9.08
N ASP A 45 25.00 -1.70 9.08
CA ASP A 45 23.95 -1.45 10.05
C ASP A 45 22.92 -2.59 10.00
N ILE A 46 21.90 -2.52 10.84
CA ILE A 46 20.74 -3.40 10.83
C ILE A 46 19.54 -2.59 10.37
N LEU A 47 18.78 -3.12 9.41
CA LEU A 47 17.48 -2.59 9.03
C LEU A 47 16.43 -3.08 10.03
N PRO A 48 15.93 -2.21 10.93
CA PRO A 48 14.94 -2.64 11.90
C PRO A 48 13.60 -2.91 11.22
N ILE A 49 13.08 -4.12 11.41
CA ILE A 49 11.72 -4.46 11.03
C ILE A 49 10.83 -4.11 12.22
N TYR A 50 9.73 -3.40 11.96
CA TYR A 50 8.76 -3.07 12.99
C TYR A 50 7.41 -3.73 12.70
N THR A 51 6.81 -4.32 13.73
CA THR A 51 5.44 -4.81 13.71
C THR A 51 4.57 -3.89 14.55
N VAL A 52 3.35 -3.65 14.09
CA VAL A 52 2.33 -2.92 14.85
C VAL A 52 1.26 -3.91 15.24
N SER A 53 0.95 -4.00 16.54
CA SER A 53 0.04 -5.00 17.09
C SER A 53 -1.38 -4.93 16.52
N ASN A 54 -1.83 -3.75 16.08
CA ASN A 54 -3.13 -3.54 15.45
C ASN A 54 -2.99 -2.80 14.12
N PRO A 55 -3.26 -3.45 12.98
CA PRO A 55 -3.21 -2.82 11.66
C PRO A 55 -4.16 -1.63 11.49
N ASN A 56 -5.28 -1.57 12.23
CA ASN A 56 -6.20 -0.43 12.18
C ASN A 56 -5.58 0.87 12.71
N ASN A 57 -4.46 0.77 13.43
CA ASN A 57 -3.71 1.91 13.93
C ASN A 57 -2.67 2.42 12.90
N LEU A 58 -2.61 1.82 11.72
CA LEU A 58 -1.80 2.30 10.61
C LEU A 58 -2.64 3.21 9.72
N LYS A 59 -2.22 4.47 9.61
CA LYS A 59 -2.78 5.40 8.63
C LYS A 59 -1.83 5.51 7.45
N LYS A 60 -2.35 5.27 6.25
CA LYS A 60 -1.61 5.48 5.00
C LYS A 60 -1.34 6.98 4.83
N VAL A 61 -0.07 7.35 4.65
CA VAL A 61 0.36 8.75 4.51
C VAL A 61 0.80 9.12 3.08
N GLY A 62 0.83 8.14 2.17
CA GLY A 62 1.15 8.35 0.74
C GLY A 62 1.97 7.19 0.18
N GLY A 63 1.81 6.87 -1.11
CA GLY A 63 2.50 5.73 -1.72
C GLY A 63 2.27 4.42 -0.94
N SER A 64 3.36 3.74 -0.57
CA SER A 64 3.38 2.57 0.33
C SER A 64 3.82 2.91 1.75
N LEU A 65 3.78 4.19 2.16
CA LEU A 65 4.16 4.64 3.50
C LEU A 65 2.97 4.65 4.46
N PHE A 66 3.24 4.16 5.67
CA PHE A 66 2.29 4.13 6.77
C PHE A 66 2.83 4.89 7.98
N LYS A 67 1.92 5.51 8.73
CA LYS A 67 2.20 6.17 10.01
C LYS A 67 1.34 5.52 11.08
N VAL A 68 1.96 5.20 12.22
CA VAL A 68 1.23 4.75 13.41
C VAL A 68 0.49 5.94 14.01
N VAL A 69 -0.85 5.87 14.07
CA VAL A 69 -1.69 6.93 14.66
C VAL A 69 -2.00 6.68 16.13
N SER A 70 -1.91 5.44 16.59
CA SER A 70 -2.14 5.06 17.99
C SER A 70 -1.37 3.79 18.35
N GLY A 71 -0.81 3.72 19.56
CA GLY A 71 0.07 2.63 19.99
C GLY A 71 1.52 2.80 19.54
N THR A 72 2.33 1.75 19.72
CA THR A 72 3.76 1.73 19.42
C THR A 72 4.08 0.68 18.36
N ALA A 73 5.00 1.04 17.46
CA ALA A 73 5.65 0.04 16.62
C ALA A 73 6.72 -0.65 17.45
N VAL A 74 6.66 -1.98 17.54
CA VAL A 74 7.64 -2.79 18.25
C VAL A 74 8.57 -3.47 17.24
N PRO A 75 9.85 -3.68 17.56
CA PRO A 75 10.72 -4.49 16.72
C PRO A 75 10.08 -5.86 16.45
N SER A 76 9.98 -6.23 15.19
CA SER A 76 9.44 -7.51 14.77
C SER A 76 10.41 -8.62 15.09
N ILE A 77 9.89 -9.74 15.61
CA ILE A 77 10.67 -10.94 15.93
C ILE A 77 10.49 -12.02 14.83
N GLU A 78 9.43 -11.90 14.01
CA GLU A 78 9.02 -12.92 13.04
C GLU A 78 9.25 -12.50 11.57
N GLY A 79 9.44 -11.21 11.29
CA GLY A 79 9.68 -10.71 9.94
C GLY A 79 11.04 -11.19 9.41
N GLN A 80 11.04 -11.86 8.26
CA GLN A 80 12.26 -12.22 7.55
C GLN A 80 12.41 -11.37 6.29
N ILE A 81 13.62 -10.89 6.03
CA ILE A 81 13.94 -10.14 4.81
C ILE A 81 14.45 -11.10 3.73
N GLN A 82 13.89 -11.01 2.53
CA GLN A 82 14.42 -11.75 1.39
C GLN A 82 14.95 -10.80 0.32
N GLN A 83 16.28 -10.74 0.21
CA GLN A 83 16.94 -9.89 -0.77
C GLN A 83 16.69 -10.39 -2.20
N GLY A 84 16.41 -9.45 -3.12
CA GLY A 84 16.15 -9.76 -4.53
C GLY A 84 14.71 -10.18 -4.84
N ALA A 85 13.85 -10.30 -3.82
CA ALA A 85 12.42 -10.46 -3.98
C ALA A 85 11.70 -9.10 -3.85
N LEU A 86 10.62 -8.92 -4.61
CA LEU A 86 9.71 -7.79 -4.45
C LEU A 86 8.44 -8.31 -3.75
N GLU A 87 7.99 -7.65 -2.68
CA GLU A 87 6.70 -7.99 -2.09
C GLU A 87 5.56 -7.73 -3.09
N GLY A 88 4.85 -8.79 -3.48
CA GLY A 88 3.69 -8.72 -4.35
C GLY A 88 2.48 -8.15 -3.60
N SER A 89 1.63 -7.40 -4.30
CA SER A 89 0.33 -6.99 -3.75
C SER A 89 -0.59 -8.20 -3.64
N ASN A 90 -1.13 -8.48 -2.46
CA ASN A 90 -2.23 -9.43 -2.25
C ASN A 90 -3.57 -8.86 -2.76
N VAL A 91 -3.59 -8.22 -3.93
CA VAL A 91 -4.81 -7.68 -4.53
C VAL A 91 -4.99 -8.40 -5.86
N ASN A 92 -6.08 -9.15 -5.98
CA ASN A 92 -6.45 -9.78 -7.24
C ASN A 92 -7.17 -8.73 -8.11
N PRO A 93 -6.52 -8.18 -9.15
CA PRO A 93 -7.09 -7.09 -9.95
C PRO A 93 -8.39 -7.49 -10.65
N VAL A 94 -8.61 -8.78 -10.91
CA VAL A 94 -9.84 -9.27 -11.56
C VAL A 94 -11.04 -9.17 -10.61
N GLU A 95 -10.87 -9.60 -9.36
CA GLU A 95 -11.94 -9.52 -8.35
C GLU A 95 -12.31 -8.07 -8.03
N GLU A 96 -11.32 -7.19 -7.91
CA GLU A 96 -11.55 -5.76 -7.68
C GLU A 96 -12.26 -5.08 -8.85
N MET A 97 -11.93 -5.44 -10.10
CA MET A 97 -12.65 -4.94 -11.28
C MET A 97 -14.10 -5.42 -11.31
N VAL A 98 -14.37 -6.68 -10.94
CA VAL A 98 -15.74 -7.21 -10.85
C VAL A 98 -16.53 -6.49 -9.75
N ALA A 99 -15.91 -6.22 -8.60
CA ALA A 99 -16.51 -5.43 -7.54
C ALA A 99 -16.88 -4.02 -8.04
N MET A 100 -15.98 -3.34 -8.77
CA MET A 100 -16.26 -2.04 -9.37
C MET A 100 -17.39 -2.10 -10.42
N ILE A 101 -17.40 -3.11 -11.30
CA ILE A 101 -18.47 -3.30 -12.30
C ILE A 101 -19.82 -3.53 -11.62
N SER A 102 -19.85 -4.28 -10.52
CA SER A 102 -21.09 -4.52 -9.77
C SER A 102 -21.66 -3.22 -9.18
N VAL A 103 -20.80 -2.34 -8.68
CA VAL A 103 -21.18 -1.01 -8.17
C VAL A 103 -21.69 -0.13 -9.31
N MET A 104 -21.00 -0.11 -10.46
CA MET A 104 -21.43 0.66 -11.63
C MET A 104 -22.80 0.21 -12.15
N ARG A 105 -23.03 -1.10 -12.29
CA ARG A 105 -24.33 -1.63 -12.72
C ARG A 105 -25.46 -1.30 -11.74
N ARG A 106 -25.20 -1.33 -10.44
CA ARG A 106 -26.17 -0.91 -9.41
C ARG A 106 -26.49 0.57 -9.52
N TYR A 107 -25.49 1.41 -9.77
CA TYR A 107 -25.67 2.84 -9.97
C TYR A 107 -26.48 3.15 -11.23
N GLU A 108 -26.16 2.48 -12.33
CA GLU A 108 -26.85 2.63 -13.63
C GLU A 108 -28.30 2.15 -13.55
N ALA A 109 -28.56 1.03 -12.85
CA ALA A 109 -29.92 0.55 -12.58
C ALA A 109 -30.71 1.54 -11.70
N ALA A 110 -30.07 2.12 -10.67
CA ALA A 110 -30.70 3.14 -9.83
C ALA A 110 -31.04 4.42 -10.62
N GLN A 111 -30.12 4.89 -11.47
CA GLN A 111 -30.36 6.04 -12.36
C GLN A 111 -31.53 5.77 -13.32
N LYS A 112 -31.58 4.59 -13.93
CA LYS A 112 -32.66 4.22 -14.85
C LYS A 112 -34.01 4.11 -14.14
N ALA A 113 -34.02 3.62 -12.91
CA ALA A 113 -35.23 3.59 -12.07
C ALA A 113 -35.72 5.00 -11.73
N ILE A 114 -34.82 5.92 -11.37
CA ILE A 114 -35.16 7.34 -11.14
C ILE A 114 -35.75 7.98 -12.40
N GLN A 115 -35.09 7.81 -13.55
CA GLN A 115 -35.57 8.35 -14.83
C GLN A 115 -36.98 7.84 -15.17
N THR A 116 -37.23 6.55 -14.93
CA THR A 116 -38.54 5.95 -15.19
C THR A 116 -39.60 6.50 -14.23
N ALA A 117 -39.26 6.73 -12.97
CA ALA A 117 -40.15 7.35 -11.99
C ALA A 117 -40.49 8.80 -12.39
N ASP A 118 -39.49 9.57 -12.84
CA ASP A 118 -39.68 10.94 -13.33
C ASP A 118 -40.57 10.98 -14.58
N ASP A 119 -40.38 10.05 -15.53
CA ASP A 119 -41.22 9.94 -16.73
C ASP A 119 -42.68 9.62 -16.38
N ILE A 120 -42.91 8.74 -15.41
CA ILE A 120 -44.27 8.40 -14.93
C ILE A 120 -44.89 9.62 -14.24
N ALA A 121 -44.14 10.29 -13.36
CA ALA A 121 -44.61 11.48 -12.65
C ALA A 121 -44.94 12.63 -13.62
N GLY A 122 -44.10 12.85 -14.64
CA GLY A 122 -44.33 13.86 -15.67
C GLY A 122 -45.57 13.57 -16.52
N LYS A 123 -45.83 12.30 -16.88
CA LYS A 123 -47.06 11.90 -17.58
C LYS A 123 -48.30 12.10 -16.73
N ALA A 124 -48.26 11.68 -15.46
CA ALA A 124 -49.38 11.85 -14.54
C ALA A 124 -49.72 13.33 -14.32
N ALA A 125 -48.71 14.19 -14.16
CA ALA A 125 -48.90 15.63 -14.03
C ALA A 125 -49.54 16.26 -15.28
N ASN A 126 -49.10 15.85 -16.48
CA ASN A 126 -49.66 16.34 -17.74
C ASN A 126 -51.11 15.88 -17.98
N GLU A 127 -51.47 14.66 -17.59
CA GLU A 127 -52.85 14.17 -17.72
C GLU A 127 -53.82 14.90 -16.77
N ILE A 128 -53.38 15.21 -15.54
CA ILE A 128 -54.18 16.01 -14.59
C ILE A 128 -54.31 17.46 -15.07
N GLY A 129 -53.25 18.06 -15.61
CA GLY A 129 -53.28 19.42 -16.16
C GLY A 129 -54.14 19.60 -17.41
N ARG A 130 -54.45 18.52 -18.13
CA ARG A 130 -55.34 18.54 -19.31
C ARG A 130 -56.83 18.39 -18.96
N MET A 131 -57.14 17.99 -17.72
CA MET A 131 -58.52 17.83 -17.23
C MET A 131 -59.03 19.03 -16.41
N GLY A 132 -58.24 20.09 -16.30
CA GLY A 132 -58.61 21.38 -15.69
C GLY A 132 -58.87 22.47 -16.71
#